data_AF-A0A3M2X1R1-F1
#
_entry.id   AF-A0A3M2X1R1-F1
#
_cell.length_a   1.000
_cell.length_b   1.000
_cell.length_c   1.000
_cell.angle_alpha   90.00
_cell.angle_beta   90.00
_cell.angle_gamma   90.00
#
_symmetry.space_group_name_H-M   'P 1'
#
loop_
_entity.id
_entity.type
_entity.pdbx_description
1 polymer ?
#
loop_
_entity_poly.entity_id
_entity_poly.type
_entity_poly.pdbx_seq_one_letter_code
_entity_poly.pdbx_strand_id
1 'polypeptide(L)'
;DCPASNSTYTYNDRGLVLTKTDAKGLVTTYAYNDRGLEISRTEASGTTLARTTTTEWDPDRFLPIKVVEPNRVTVYSYDNQGRELTRQST
;
A
#
# COMPACT_ATOMS: atom_id res chain seq x y z
N ASP A 1 27.68 11.55 17.40
CA ASP A 1 26.78 11.55 16.24
C ASP A 1 25.87 10.35 16.24
N CYS A 2 24.58 10.55 16.55
CA CYS A 2 23.56 9.61 16.09
C CYS A 2 23.29 9.96 14.64
N PRO A 3 23.55 9.09 13.66
CA PRO A 3 23.16 9.38 12.29
C PRO A 3 21.63 9.49 12.29
N ALA A 4 21.13 10.72 12.12
CA ALA A 4 19.71 10.93 11.92
C ALA A 4 19.33 10.13 10.68
N SER A 5 18.62 9.02 10.88
CA SER A 5 17.95 8.29 9.81
C SER A 5 16.84 9.19 9.27
N ASN A 6 17.21 10.21 8.50
CA ASN A 6 16.30 11.20 7.97
C ASN A 6 15.46 10.53 6.90
N SER A 7 14.22 10.21 7.24
CA SER A 7 13.19 9.89 6.25
C SER A 7 12.39 11.15 5.96
N THR A 8 12.11 11.43 4.69
CA THR A 8 11.26 12.55 4.27
C THR A 8 9.92 12.04 3.74
N TYR A 9 8.89 12.87 3.89
CA TYR A 9 7.53 12.53 3.54
C TYR A 9 6.89 13.69 2.78
N THR A 10 6.07 13.37 1.79
CA THR A 10 5.13 14.31 1.19
C THR A 10 3.71 13.83 1.44
N TYR A 11 2.75 14.74 1.39
CA TYR A 11 1.36 14.47 1.72
C TYR A 11 0.43 15.07 0.67
N ASN A 12 -0.74 14.46 0.48
CA ASN A 12 -1.82 15.08 -0.27
C ASN A 12 -2.61 16.07 0.61
N ASP A 13 -3.61 16.72 0.02
CA ASP A 13 -4.46 17.72 0.71
C ASP A 13 -5.28 17.15 1.87
N ARG A 14 -5.42 15.82 1.94
CA ARG A 14 -6.09 15.10 3.03
C ARG A 14 -5.11 14.66 4.13
N GLY A 15 -3.83 15.00 4.01
CA GLY A 15 -2.78 14.61 4.95
C GLY A 15 -2.33 13.14 4.82
N LEU A 16 -2.68 12.45 3.73
CA LEU A 16 -2.21 11.09 3.45
C LEU A 16 -0.87 11.14 2.72
N VAL A 17 0.05 10.23 3.07
CA VAL A 17 1.43 10.21 2.56
C VAL A 17 1.44 9.92 1.05
N LEU A 18 1.93 10.82 0.21
CA LEU A 18 2.11 10.55 -1.22
C LEU A 18 3.44 9.88 -1.52
N THR A 19 4.51 10.35 -0.89
CA THR A 19 5.84 9.76 -1.03
C THR A 19 6.54 9.67 0.32
N LYS A 20 7.36 8.63 0.47
CA LYS A 20 8.30 8.45 1.56
C LYS A 20 9.67 8.17 0.97
N THR A 21 10.66 8.95 1.33
CA THR A 21 12.07 8.66 1.01
C THR A 21 12.74 8.17 2.28
N ASP A 22 13.28 6.96 2.27
CA ASP A 22 14.02 6.42 3.40
C ASP A 22 15.43 7.02 3.52
N ALA A 23 16.13 6.71 4.60
CA ALA A 23 17.50 7.20 4.84
C ALA A 23 18.53 6.69 3.81
N LYS A 24 18.18 5.70 2.98
CA LYS A 24 19.01 5.19 1.87
C LYS A 24 18.67 5.87 0.55
N GLY A 25 17.73 6.82 0.53
CA GLY A 25 17.26 7.52 -0.66
C GLY A 25 16.25 6.72 -1.49
N LEU A 26 15.77 5.57 -1.00
CA LEU A 26 14.75 4.80 -1.72
C LEU A 26 13.38 5.46 -1.52
N VAL A 27 12.71 5.72 -2.65
CA VAL A 27 11.39 6.35 -2.67
C VAL A 27 10.31 5.28 -2.68
N THR A 28 9.33 5.41 -1.80
CA THR A 28 8.05 4.68 -1.84
C THR A 28 6.95 5.67 -2.19
N THR A 29 6.13 5.36 -3.19
CA THR A 29 4.98 6.18 -3.59
C THR A 29 3.67 5.49 -3.25
N TYR A 30 2.64 6.25 -2.91
CA TYR A 30 1.33 5.73 -2.51
C TYR A 30 0.21 6.44 -3.28
N ALA A 31 -0.87 5.70 -3.53
CA ALA A 31 -2.10 6.22 -4.11
C ALA A 31 -3.29 5.74 -3.28
N TYR A 32 -4.30 6.61 -3.16
CA TYR A 32 -5.49 6.37 -2.34
C TYR A 32 -6.77 6.60 -3.13
N ASN A 33 -7.84 5.89 -2.77
CA ASN A 33 -9.18 6.18 -3.28
C ASN A 33 -9.84 7.35 -2.51
N ASP A 34 -11.08 7.68 -2.89
CA ASP A 34 -11.85 8.76 -2.25
C ASP A 34 -12.17 8.51 -0.77
N ARG A 35 -12.14 7.25 -0.32
CA ARG A 35 -12.30 6.87 1.08
C ARG A 35 -10.99 6.96 1.88
N GLY A 36 -9.87 7.32 1.23
CA GLY A 36 -8.55 7.38 1.84
C GLY A 36 -7.87 6.02 2.02
N LEU A 37 -8.37 4.98 1.35
CA LEU A 37 -7.79 3.64 1.38
C LEU A 37 -6.69 3.52 0.33
N GLU A 38 -5.53 2.96 0.71
CA GLU A 38 -4.40 2.74 -0.19
C GLU A 38 -4.78 1.75 -1.29
N ILE A 39 -4.79 2.21 -2.54
CA ILE A 39 -5.09 1.36 -3.72
C ILE A 39 -3.83 0.95 -4.46
N SER A 40 -2.72 1.67 -4.26
CA SER A 40 -1.42 1.31 -4.82
C SER A 40 -0.28 1.81 -3.96
N ARG A 41 0.77 1.01 -3.89
CA ARG A 41 2.07 1.37 -3.33
C ARG A 41 3.17 0.85 -4.23
N THR A 42 4.11 1.71 -4.57
CA THR A 42 5.33 1.33 -5.30
C THR A 42 6.54 1.59 -4.43
N GLU A 43 7.18 0.51 -3.98
CA GLU A 43 8.45 0.56 -3.26
C GLU A 43 9.63 0.68 -4.22
N ALA A 44 10.71 1.35 -3.80
CA ALA A 44 11.90 1.61 -4.63
C ALA A 44 11.56 2.23 -6.00
N SER A 45 10.57 3.13 -6.01
CA SER A 45 10.06 3.82 -7.19
C SER A 45 11.19 4.55 -7.93
N GLY A 46 11.16 4.49 -9.26
CA GLY A 46 12.20 5.06 -10.12
C GLY A 46 13.50 4.24 -10.20
N THR A 47 13.59 3.08 -9.55
CA THR A 47 14.75 2.17 -9.64
C THR A 47 14.39 0.86 -10.34
N THR A 48 15.40 0.05 -10.68
CA THR A 48 15.22 -1.30 -11.24
C THR A 48 14.65 -2.31 -10.23
N LEU A 49 14.63 -1.98 -8.95
CA LEU A 49 14.08 -2.81 -7.87
C LEU A 49 12.62 -2.46 -7.53
N ALA A 50 11.99 -1.60 -8.35
CA ALA A 50 10.64 -1.12 -8.12
C ALA A 50 9.65 -2.28 -8.01
N ARG A 51 8.83 -2.27 -6.95
CA ARG A 51 7.81 -3.28 -6.70
C ARG A 51 6.49 -2.60 -6.40
N THR A 52 5.48 -2.89 -7.19
CA THR A 52 4.14 -2.32 -7.03
C THR A 52 3.20 -3.34 -6.41
N THR A 53 2.54 -2.93 -5.33
CA THR A 53 1.39 -3.61 -4.75
C THR A 53 0.13 -2.80 -5.08
N THR A 54 -0.94 -3.45 -5.52
CA THR A 54 -2.27 -2.83 -5.59
C THR A 54 -3.25 -3.54 -4.68
N THR A 55 -4.22 -2.80 -4.15
CA THR A 55 -5.24 -3.34 -3.26
C THR A 55 -6.62 -2.88 -3.73
N GLU A 56 -7.48 -3.85 -3.97
CA GLU A 56 -8.91 -3.65 -4.19
C GLU A 56 -9.62 -3.84 -2.85
N TRP A 57 -10.52 -2.91 -2.52
CA TRP A 57 -11.23 -2.87 -1.26
C TRP A 57 -12.69 -3.20 -1.45
N ASP A 58 -13.30 -3.78 -0.43
CA ASP A 58 -14.75 -3.91 -0.33
C ASP A 58 -15.41 -2.52 -0.47
N PRO A 59 -16.47 -2.36 -1.29
CA PRO A 59 -17.09 -1.06 -1.58
C PRO A 59 -17.58 -0.33 -0.33
N ASP A 60 -18.07 -1.07 0.67
CA ASP A 60 -18.74 -0.52 1.84
C ASP A 60 -17.92 -0.67 3.12
N ARG A 61 -16.95 -1.59 3.13
CA ARG A 61 -16.14 -1.93 4.31
C ARG A 61 -14.67 -1.58 4.12
N PHE A 62 -13.93 -1.49 5.22
CA PHE A 62 -12.49 -1.22 5.22
C PHE A 62 -11.72 -2.55 5.16
N LEU A 63 -12.12 -3.44 4.24
CA LEU A 63 -11.59 -4.80 4.10
C LEU A 63 -11.02 -4.99 2.69
N PRO A 64 -9.76 -5.45 2.53
CA PRO A 64 -9.19 -5.70 1.22
C PRO A 64 -9.78 -6.99 0.64
N ILE A 65 -10.30 -6.96 -0.59
CA ILE A 65 -10.84 -8.15 -1.26
C ILE A 65 -9.82 -8.78 -2.20
N LYS A 66 -8.83 -8.02 -2.66
CA LYS A 66 -7.76 -8.52 -3.52
C LYS A 66 -6.51 -7.66 -3.37
N VAL A 67 -5.37 -8.32 -3.24
CA VAL A 67 -4.04 -7.70 -3.19
C VAL A 67 -3.20 -8.32 -4.28
N VAL A 68 -2.66 -7.48 -5.17
CA VAL A 68 -1.76 -7.91 -6.25
C VAL A 68 -0.37 -7.39 -5.93
N GLU A 69 0.58 -8.30 -5.78
CA GLU A 69 2.01 -8.05 -5.65
C GLU A 69 2.72 -8.56 -6.91
N PRO A 70 4.00 -8.20 -7.15
CA PRO A 70 4.68 -8.54 -8.41
C PRO A 70 4.73 -10.04 -8.74
N ASN A 71 4.69 -10.91 -7.73
CA ASN A 71 4.83 -12.35 -7.86
C ASN A 71 3.75 -13.12 -7.07
N ARG A 72 2.71 -12.42 -6.60
CA ARG A 72 1.66 -13.03 -5.78
C ARG A 72 0.36 -12.27 -5.94
N VAL A 73 -0.73 -12.98 -6.12
CA VAL A 73 -2.08 -12.42 -6.00
C VAL A 73 -2.75 -13.08 -4.81
N THR A 74 -3.30 -12.30 -3.90
CA THR A 74 -4.09 -12.81 -2.77
C THR A 74 -5.52 -12.27 -2.86
N VAL A 75 -6.51 -13.16 -2.80
CA VAL A 75 -7.93 -12.83 -2.78
C VAL A 75 -8.53 -13.25 -1.44
N TYR A 76 -9.37 -12.37 -0.89
CA TYR A 76 -10.01 -12.55 0.41
C TYR A 76 -11.52 -12.61 0.26
N SER A 77 -12.17 -13.36 1.15
CA SER A 77 -13.61 -13.22 1.40
C SER A 77 -13.88 -13.09 2.89
N TYR A 78 -14.98 -12.45 3.22
CA TYR A 78 -15.36 -12.17 4.60
C TYR A 78 -16.83 -12.49 4.83
N ASP A 79 -17.15 -12.87 6.05
CA ASP A 79 -18.54 -12.95 6.49
C ASP A 79 -19.14 -11.55 6.74
N ASN A 80 -20.42 -11.51 7.12
CA ASN A 80 -21.13 -10.26 7.39
C ASN A 80 -20.62 -9.51 8.64
N GLN A 81 -19.85 -10.18 9.50
CA GLN A 81 -19.21 -9.56 10.67
C GLN A 81 -17.78 -9.06 10.34
N GLY A 82 -17.33 -9.22 9.09
CA GLY A 82 -16.00 -8.82 8.64
C GLY A 82 -14.89 -9.79 9.01
N ARG A 83 -15.22 -11.01 9.44
CA ARG A 83 -14.23 -12.05 9.72
C ARG A 83 -13.85 -12.76 8.42
N GLU A 84 -12.57 -13.03 8.22
CA GLU A 84 -12.07 -13.72 7.02
C GLU A 84 -12.66 -15.13 6.93
N LEU A 85 -13.28 -15.44 5.79
CA LEU A 85 -13.78 -16.78 5.46
C LEU A 85 -12.77 -17.54 4.61
N THR A 86 -12.17 -16.87 3.62
CA THR A 86 -11.16 -17.47 2.75
C THR A 86 -10.04 -16.50 2.46
N ARG A 87 -8.86 -17.07 2.25
CA ARG A 87 -7.68 -16.39 1.69
C ARG A 87 -7.01 -17.35 0.71
N GLN A 88 -6.98 -16.95 -0.54
CA GLN A 88 -6.36 -17.71 -1.63
C GLN A 88 -5.21 -16.92 -2.20
N SER A 89 -4.02 -17.52 -2.27
CA SER A 89 -2.83 -16.91 -2.86
C SER A 89 -2.37 -17.72 -4.07
N THR A 90 -2.07 -17.05 -5.18
CA THR A 90 -1.52 -17.63 -6.42
C THR A 90 -0.23 -16.93 -6.80
#